data_AF-A0A414XR29-F1
#
_entry.id   AF-A0A414XR29-F1
#
_cell.length_a   1.000
_cell.length_b   1.000
_cell.length_c   1.000
_cell.angle_alpha   90.00
_cell.angle_beta   90.00
_cell.angle_gamma   90.00
#
_symmetry.space_group_name_H-M   'P 1'
#
loop_
_entity.id
_entity.type
_entity.pdbx_description
1 polymer ?
#
loop_
_entity_poly.entity_id
_entity_poly.type
_entity_poly.pdbx_seq_one_letter_code
_entity_poly.pdbx_strand_id
1 'polypeptide(L)'
;MKAKVFKYRSDGNTVVAPYMELEPYAENVYLSLSRKNEYGNEDDDCFHVVCRIENVYFSSGQYSRRFLNGENRRDETAAYCRNWIADTLQGAERGAFVRLISVRVFEALGLDTTPLVQAREAYKRRQEQKRREQEEKEAEERRAREEQHQRLLDEQKQKFLDGERITGGMFLEITGRDGFDIHIRTKGTFNRHVRGIDRNGTVSYRKIKGHRTPDFTGCHKAVGDYLAFITTRKGK
;
A
#
# COMPACT_ATOMS: atom_id res chain seq x y z
N MET A 1 16.80 -26.98 30.31
CA MET A 1 15.70 -26.88 31.31
C MET A 1 14.38 -26.67 30.58
N LYS A 2 13.23 -26.97 31.19
CA LYS A 2 11.92 -26.78 30.56
C LYS A 2 11.12 -25.71 31.28
N ALA A 3 10.58 -24.72 30.56
CA ALA A 3 9.77 -23.65 31.14
C ALA A 3 8.63 -23.22 30.22
N LYS A 4 7.57 -22.62 30.79
CA LYS A 4 6.53 -21.95 30.01
C LYS A 4 7.09 -20.64 29.47
N VAL A 5 7.02 -20.44 28.15
CA VAL A 5 7.58 -19.26 27.48
C VAL A 5 6.48 -18.53 26.73
N PHE A 6 6.25 -17.26 27.05
CA PHE A 6 5.40 -16.41 26.24
C PHE A 6 6.01 -16.24 24.85
N LYS A 7 5.25 -16.54 23.80
CA LYS A 7 5.66 -16.28 22.41
C LYS A 7 4.45 -16.02 21.53
N TYR A 8 4.69 -15.39 20.38
CA TYR A 8 3.66 -15.32 19.35
C TYR A 8 3.46 -16.70 18.71
N ARG A 9 2.19 -17.01 18.43
CA ARG A 9 1.85 -18.05 17.47
C ARG A 9 2.27 -17.62 16.07
N SER A 10 2.31 -18.55 15.13
CA SER A 10 2.59 -18.28 13.71
C SER A 10 1.64 -17.26 13.06
N ASP A 11 0.48 -16.99 13.66
CA ASP A 11 -0.45 -15.94 13.22
C ASP A 11 0.03 -14.50 13.49
N GLY A 12 1.11 -14.33 14.27
CA GLY A 12 1.72 -13.05 14.61
C GLY A 12 0.91 -12.17 15.58
N ASN A 13 -0.27 -12.61 16.00
CA ASN A 13 -1.22 -11.81 16.76
C ASN A 13 -1.60 -12.42 18.11
N THR A 14 -1.52 -13.74 18.23
CA THR A 14 -1.87 -14.47 19.46
C THR A 14 -0.63 -14.75 20.28
N VAL A 15 -0.64 -14.35 21.55
CA VAL A 15 0.41 -14.72 22.50
C VAL A 15 -0.01 -16.00 23.22
N VAL A 16 0.86 -17.01 23.18
CA VAL A 16 0.69 -18.32 23.83
C VAL A 16 1.84 -18.56 24.80
N ALA A 17 1.68 -19.49 25.75
CA ALA A 17 2.70 -19.87 26.73
C ALA A 17 3.01 -21.38 26.73
N PRO A 18 3.52 -21.96 25.61
CA PRO A 18 3.89 -23.36 25.56
C PRO A 18 5.09 -23.66 26.47
N TYR A 19 5.21 -24.91 26.92
CA TYR A 19 6.45 -25.40 27.49
C TYR A 19 7.50 -25.60 26.40
N MET A 20 8.70 -25.08 26.61
CA MET A 20 9.83 -25.17 25.67
C MET A 20 11.08 -25.69 26.38
N GLU A 21 11.90 -26.42 25.64
CA GLU A 21 13.25 -26.81 26.08
C GLU A 21 14.19 -25.62 25.87
N LEU A 22 14.88 -25.23 26.94
CA LEU A 22 15.70 -24.04 27.04
C LEU A 22 17.14 -24.40 27.38
N GLU A 23 18.05 -23.92 26.54
CA GLU A 23 19.50 -24.02 26.71
C GLU A 23 20.05 -22.66 27.17
N PRO A 24 20.88 -22.59 28.24
CA PRO A 24 21.49 -21.34 28.66
C PRO A 24 22.38 -20.75 27.56
N TYR A 25 22.30 -19.43 27.36
CA TYR A 25 23.12 -18.74 26.36
C TYR A 25 23.86 -17.52 26.93
N ALA A 26 23.19 -16.71 27.74
CA ALA A 26 23.79 -15.62 28.49
C ALA A 26 23.04 -15.39 29.81
N GLU A 27 23.46 -14.41 30.61
CA GLU A 27 22.76 -14.04 31.85
C GLU A 27 21.30 -13.73 31.56
N ASN A 28 20.39 -14.47 32.20
CA ASN A 28 18.93 -14.36 32.01
C ASN A 28 18.44 -14.59 30.56
N VAL A 29 19.26 -15.20 29.70
CA VAL A 29 18.93 -15.45 28.30
C VAL A 29 19.15 -16.92 27.96
N TYR A 30 18.15 -17.49 27.29
CA TYR A 30 18.12 -18.88 26.88
C TYR A 30 17.81 -18.99 25.39
N LEU A 31 18.20 -20.11 24.79
CA LEU A 31 17.85 -20.46 23.41
C LEU A 31 16.91 -21.65 23.39
N SER A 32 16.01 -21.65 22.42
CA SER A 32 15.18 -22.81 22.09
C SER A 32 15.12 -22.97 20.59
N LEU A 33 15.40 -24.16 20.08
CA LEU A 33 15.37 -24.43 18.65
C LEU A 33 13.97 -24.13 18.09
N SER A 34 13.90 -23.22 17.13
CA SER A 34 12.65 -22.81 16.49
C SER A 34 12.42 -23.53 15.18
N ARG A 35 13.45 -23.61 14.33
CA ARG A 35 13.39 -24.26 13.02
C ARG A 35 14.77 -24.76 12.66
N LYS A 36 14.86 -26.02 12.24
CA LYS A 36 16.07 -26.55 11.62
C LYS A 36 16.16 -26.10 10.17
N ASN A 37 17.36 -25.80 9.71
CA ASN A 37 17.58 -25.55 8.30
C ASN A 37 17.34 -26.85 7.50
N GLU A 38 16.58 -26.73 6.42
CA GLU A 38 16.24 -27.85 5.52
C GLU A 38 17.41 -28.21 4.59
N TYR A 39 18.35 -27.29 4.39
CA TYR A 39 19.49 -27.44 3.47
C TYR A 39 20.75 -27.99 4.15
N GLY A 40 20.64 -28.48 5.39
CA GLY A 40 21.74 -29.14 6.10
C GLY A 40 22.81 -28.22 6.68
N ASN A 41 22.74 -26.89 6.46
CA ASN A 41 23.62 -25.94 7.12
C ASN A 41 23.06 -25.57 8.51
N GLU A 42 23.61 -26.17 9.56
CA GLU A 42 23.20 -25.96 10.95
C GLU A 42 23.42 -24.54 11.46
N ASP A 43 24.30 -23.76 10.81
CA ASP A 43 24.52 -22.35 11.14
C ASP A 43 23.30 -21.47 10.81
N ASP A 44 22.42 -21.95 9.92
CA ASP A 44 21.17 -21.28 9.57
C ASP A 44 19.97 -21.82 10.38
N ASP A 45 20.21 -22.70 11.36
CA ASP A 45 19.17 -23.07 12.32
C ASP A 45 18.68 -21.83 13.05
N CYS A 46 17.37 -21.65 13.11
CA CYS A 46 16.74 -20.53 13.81
C CYS A 46 16.40 -20.92 15.24
N PHE A 47 16.76 -20.06 16.17
CA PHE A 47 16.49 -20.18 17.60
C PHE A 47 15.57 -19.06 18.06
N HIS A 48 14.62 -19.41 18.92
CA HIS A 48 13.99 -18.44 19.80
C HIS A 48 15.02 -17.98 20.83
N VAL A 49 15.29 -16.68 20.86
CA VAL A 49 15.95 -16.06 22.01
C VAL A 49 14.89 -15.79 23.06
N VAL A 50 15.11 -16.32 24.25
CA VAL A 50 14.17 -16.29 25.38
C VAL A 50 14.80 -15.51 26.51
N CYS A 51 14.20 -14.37 26.82
CA CYS A 51 14.55 -13.54 27.97
C CYS A 51 13.84 -14.09 29.22
N ARG A 52 14.51 -13.97 30.36
CA ARG A 52 13.97 -14.30 31.67
C ARG A 52 14.00 -13.06 32.56
N ILE A 53 12.87 -12.74 33.16
CA ILE A 53 12.78 -11.74 34.23
C ILE A 53 12.07 -12.42 35.38
N GLU A 54 12.74 -12.53 36.53
CA GLU A 54 12.29 -13.34 37.67
C GLU A 54 11.93 -14.78 37.25
N ASN A 55 10.65 -15.16 37.31
CA ASN A 55 10.13 -16.47 36.91
C ASN A 55 9.35 -16.44 35.59
N VAL A 56 9.36 -15.31 34.88
CA VAL A 56 8.65 -15.11 33.61
C VAL A 56 9.63 -15.23 32.45
N TYR A 57 9.31 -16.11 31.51
CA TYR A 57 10.10 -16.37 30.32
C TYR A 57 9.33 -15.92 29.08
N PHE A 58 9.97 -15.22 28.16
CA PHE A 58 9.34 -14.75 26.94
C PHE A 58 10.32 -14.69 25.76
N SER A 59 9.82 -14.95 24.56
CA SER A 59 10.61 -14.86 23.34
C SER A 59 10.78 -13.39 22.94
N SER A 60 12.04 -12.94 22.84
CA SER A 60 12.40 -11.58 22.37
C SER A 60 12.54 -11.51 20.84
N GLY A 61 12.84 -12.64 20.20
CA GLY A 61 12.91 -12.76 18.75
C GLY A 61 13.36 -14.14 18.29
N GLN A 62 13.45 -14.31 16.97
CA GLN A 62 14.02 -15.49 16.32
C GLN A 62 15.28 -15.08 15.55
N TYR A 63 16.38 -15.78 15.77
CA TYR A 63 17.68 -15.47 15.19
C TYR A 63 18.38 -16.74 14.74
N SER A 64 19.17 -16.67 13.67
CA SER A 64 19.98 -17.80 13.23
C SER A 64 21.14 -18.06 14.19
N ARG A 65 21.60 -19.31 14.24
CA ARG A 65 22.79 -19.71 15.01
C ARG A 65 24.00 -18.86 14.62
N ARG A 66 24.21 -18.62 13.33
CA ARG A 66 25.27 -17.73 12.82
C ARG A 66 25.20 -16.32 13.42
N PHE A 67 24.00 -15.73 13.49
CA PHE A 67 23.84 -14.41 14.09
C PHE A 67 24.18 -14.43 15.58
N LEU A 68 23.73 -15.47 16.31
CA LEU A 68 23.96 -15.63 17.75
C LEU A 68 25.42 -15.96 18.10
N ASN A 69 26.18 -16.53 17.18
CA ASN A 69 27.61 -16.81 17.35
C ASN A 69 28.50 -15.61 17.01
N GLY A 70 27.92 -14.48 16.59
CA GLY A 70 28.67 -13.25 16.35
C GLY A 70 29.32 -12.70 17.62
N GLU A 71 30.34 -11.88 17.43
CA GLU A 71 31.06 -11.19 18.51
C GLU A 71 30.10 -10.27 19.31
N ASN A 72 30.29 -10.20 20.63
CA ASN A 72 29.49 -9.41 21.58
C ASN A 72 27.99 -9.74 21.68
N ARG A 73 27.48 -10.71 20.91
CA ARG A 73 26.04 -11.02 20.86
C ARG A 73 25.45 -11.50 22.17
N ARG A 74 26.22 -12.27 22.93
CA ARG A 74 25.82 -12.73 24.27
C ARG A 74 25.64 -11.55 25.22
N ASP A 75 26.58 -10.61 25.22
CA ASP A 75 26.56 -9.44 26.09
C ASP A 75 25.46 -8.45 25.68
N GLU A 76 25.30 -8.20 24.38
CA GLU A 76 24.20 -7.38 23.84
C GLU A 76 22.84 -7.95 24.23
N THR A 77 22.65 -9.27 24.09
CA THR A 77 21.37 -9.92 24.40
C THR A 77 21.09 -9.93 25.90
N ALA A 78 22.12 -10.14 26.73
CA ALA A 78 22.00 -10.04 28.18
C ALA A 78 21.66 -8.60 28.61
N ALA A 79 22.31 -7.60 28.03
CA ALA A 79 22.01 -6.19 28.29
C ALA A 79 20.57 -5.83 27.88
N TYR A 80 20.14 -6.28 26.69
CA TYR A 80 18.76 -6.13 26.23
C TYR A 80 17.78 -6.75 27.22
N CYS A 81 18.01 -7.99 27.68
CA CYS A 81 17.15 -8.67 28.63
C CYS A 81 17.06 -7.94 29.97
N ARG A 82 18.20 -7.43 30.48
CA ARG A 82 18.26 -6.67 31.74
C ARG A 82 17.49 -5.34 31.65
N ASN A 83 17.59 -4.64 30.52
CA ASN A 83 16.98 -3.32 30.33
C ASN A 83 15.55 -3.39 29.78
N TRP A 84 15.05 -4.58 29.46
CA TRP A 84 13.82 -4.78 28.68
C TRP A 84 12.59 -4.06 29.26
N ILE A 85 12.40 -4.06 30.59
CA ILE A 85 11.26 -3.37 31.23
C ILE A 85 11.36 -1.86 31.02
N ALA A 86 12.52 -1.28 31.33
CA ALA A 86 12.76 0.17 31.21
C ALA A 86 12.62 0.63 29.76
N ASP A 87 13.21 -0.12 28.82
CA ASP A 87 13.14 0.17 27.39
C ASP A 87 11.70 0.05 26.85
N THR A 88 10.92 -0.91 27.35
CA THR A 88 9.52 -1.10 26.97
C THR A 88 8.66 0.08 27.44
N LEU A 89 8.85 0.55 28.68
CA LEU A 89 8.15 1.71 29.22
C LEU A 89 8.54 3.00 28.49
N GLN A 90 9.84 3.25 28.33
CA GLN A 90 10.34 4.41 27.60
C GLN A 90 9.87 4.41 26.13
N GLY A 91 9.82 3.24 25.50
CA GLY A 91 9.26 3.08 24.16
C GLY A 91 7.76 3.43 24.11
N ALA A 92 6.97 2.97 25.09
CA ALA A 92 5.56 3.29 25.19
C ALA A 92 5.31 4.80 25.34
N GLU A 93 6.09 5.47 26.19
CA GLU A 93 6.03 6.93 26.38
C GLU A 93 6.39 7.71 25.11
N ARG A 94 7.41 7.26 24.37
CA ARG A 94 7.77 7.83 23.05
C ARG A 94 6.74 7.52 21.96
N GLY A 95 5.68 6.78 22.28
CA GLY A 95 4.64 6.39 21.35
C GLY A 95 5.10 5.34 20.34
N ALA A 96 6.13 4.56 20.65
CA ALA A 96 6.53 3.40 19.87
C ALA A 96 5.45 2.31 19.90
N PHE A 97 5.50 1.40 18.94
CA PHE A 97 4.58 0.27 18.92
C PHE A 97 4.90 -0.70 20.06
N VAL A 98 3.97 -0.80 21.01
CA VAL A 98 4.06 -1.76 22.11
C VAL A 98 3.50 -3.10 21.66
N ARG A 99 4.31 -4.16 21.77
CA ARG A 99 3.92 -5.53 21.41
C ARG A 99 2.94 -6.12 22.44
N LEU A 100 1.99 -6.95 22.01
CA LEU A 100 1.03 -7.60 22.92
C LEU A 100 1.74 -8.51 23.94
N ILE A 101 2.81 -9.19 23.53
CA ILE A 101 3.63 -9.99 24.43
C ILE A 101 4.17 -9.17 25.60
N SER A 102 4.47 -7.88 25.39
CA SER A 102 4.94 -7.02 26.47
C SER A 102 3.89 -6.83 27.55
N VAL A 103 2.63 -6.64 27.16
CA VAL A 103 1.50 -6.56 28.10
C VAL A 103 1.36 -7.85 28.90
N ARG A 104 1.42 -9.01 28.24
CA ARG A 104 1.34 -10.33 28.91
C ARG A 104 2.49 -10.58 29.89
N VAL A 105 3.69 -10.13 29.56
CA VAL A 105 4.85 -10.23 30.46
C VAL A 105 4.65 -9.33 31.68
N PHE A 106 4.18 -8.09 31.50
CA PHE A 106 3.86 -7.20 32.62
C PHE A 106 2.75 -7.76 33.52
N GLU A 107 1.67 -8.29 32.94
CA GLU A 107 0.61 -9.01 33.68
C GLU A 107 1.18 -10.15 34.54
N ALA A 108 2.05 -10.97 33.95
CA ALA A 108 2.64 -12.13 34.63
C ALA A 108 3.66 -11.74 35.72
N LEU A 109 4.31 -10.59 35.57
CA LEU A 109 5.22 -10.01 36.58
C LEU A 109 4.47 -9.21 37.66
N GLY A 110 3.15 -9.01 37.54
CA GLY A 110 2.38 -8.16 38.44
C GLY A 110 2.72 -6.66 38.34
N LEU A 111 3.25 -6.22 37.20
CA LEU A 111 3.59 -4.82 36.93
C LEU A 111 2.38 -4.05 36.39
N ASP A 112 2.40 -2.73 36.52
CA ASP A 112 1.34 -1.87 35.96
C ASP A 112 1.35 -1.92 34.42
N THR A 113 0.27 -2.45 33.85
CA THR A 113 0.07 -2.55 32.40
C THR A 113 -0.51 -1.29 31.78
N THR A 114 -0.99 -0.34 32.59
CA THR A 114 -1.73 0.85 32.14
C THR A 114 -0.96 1.66 31.09
N PRO A 115 0.36 1.95 31.26
CA PRO A 115 1.12 2.70 30.25
C PRO A 115 1.17 1.98 28.90
N LEU A 116 1.26 0.65 28.92
CA LEU A 116 1.35 -0.18 27.71
C LEU A 116 0.01 -0.25 26.96
N VAL A 117 -1.09 -0.40 27.69
CA VAL A 117 -2.44 -0.42 27.12
C VAL A 117 -2.78 0.93 26.48
N GLN A 118 -2.52 2.03 27.20
CA GLN A 118 -2.73 3.38 26.68
C GLN A 118 -1.90 3.66 25.43
N ALA A 119 -0.61 3.28 25.41
CA ALA A 119 0.24 3.44 24.23
C ALA A 119 -0.29 2.67 23.01
N ARG A 120 -0.85 1.46 23.21
CA ARG A 120 -1.46 0.66 22.13
C ARG A 120 -2.73 1.30 21.58
N GLU A 121 -3.58 1.85 22.44
CA GLU A 121 -4.79 2.57 22.01
C GLU A 121 -4.44 3.85 21.25
N ALA A 122 -3.50 4.64 21.78
CA ALA A 122 -3.01 5.85 21.12
C ALA A 122 -2.36 5.54 19.75
N TYR A 123 -1.65 4.41 19.63
CA TYR A 123 -1.11 3.95 18.36
C TYR A 123 -2.23 3.63 17.35
N LYS A 124 -3.28 2.89 17.76
CA LYS A 124 -4.43 2.58 16.89
C LYS A 124 -5.15 3.84 16.41
N ARG A 125 -5.38 4.81 17.29
CA ARG A 125 -6.00 6.10 16.93
C ARG A 125 -5.18 6.86 15.90
N ARG A 126 -3.86 6.94 16.07
CA ARG A 126 -2.95 7.58 15.09
C ARG A 126 -2.97 6.88 13.73
N GLN A 127 -3.05 5.55 13.69
CA GLN A 127 -3.15 4.81 12.43
C GLN A 127 -4.47 5.07 11.71
N GLU A 128 -5.58 5.10 12.45
CA GLU A 128 -6.88 5.41 11.87
C GLU A 128 -6.93 6.85 11.33
N GLN A 129 -6.38 7.81 12.08
CA GLN A 129 -6.28 9.20 11.62
C GLN A 129 -5.47 9.30 10.32
N LYS A 130 -4.28 8.66 10.25
CA LYS A 130 -3.47 8.64 9.03
C LYS A 130 -4.20 8.05 7.83
N ARG A 131 -4.98 6.98 8.05
CA ARG A 131 -5.77 6.36 6.98
C ARG A 131 -6.85 7.34 6.47
N ARG A 132 -7.54 8.04 7.37
CA ARG A 132 -8.54 9.06 6.99
C ARG A 132 -7.91 10.22 6.24
N GLU A 133 -6.79 10.75 6.74
CA GLU A 133 -6.04 11.82 6.06
C GLU A 133 -5.59 11.41 4.64
N GLN A 134 -5.16 10.15 4.47
CA GLN A 134 -4.81 9.62 3.17
C GLN A 134 -6.04 9.46 2.25
N GLU A 135 -7.14 8.95 2.76
CA GLU A 135 -8.41 8.84 2.01
C GLU A 135 -8.93 10.21 1.57
N GLU A 136 -8.87 11.22 2.45
CA GLU A 136 -9.25 12.60 2.15
C GLU A 136 -8.34 13.20 1.08
N LYS A 137 -7.02 13.02 1.21
CA LYS A 137 -6.05 13.49 0.22
C LYS A 137 -6.24 12.83 -1.14
N GLU A 138 -6.47 11.52 -1.18
CA GLU A 138 -6.74 10.79 -2.42
C GLU A 138 -8.07 11.22 -3.06
N ALA A 139 -9.09 11.53 -2.25
CA ALA A 139 -10.36 12.06 -2.73
C ALA A 139 -10.21 13.49 -3.28
N GLU A 140 -9.45 14.36 -2.61
CA GLU A 140 -9.14 15.71 -3.08
C GLU A 140 -8.34 15.68 -4.38
N GLU A 141 -7.29 14.85 -4.45
CA GLU A 141 -6.51 14.65 -5.68
C GLU A 141 -7.38 14.13 -6.83
N ARG A 142 -8.32 13.22 -6.55
CA ARG A 142 -9.25 12.71 -7.56
C ARG A 142 -10.17 13.82 -8.07
N ARG A 143 -10.77 14.61 -7.17
CA ARG A 143 -11.60 15.76 -7.55
C ARG A 143 -10.82 16.78 -8.36
N ALA A 144 -9.60 17.11 -7.94
CA ALA A 144 -8.73 18.04 -8.68
C ALA A 144 -8.39 17.52 -10.08
N ARG A 145 -8.11 16.21 -10.23
CA ARG A 145 -7.86 15.59 -11.55
C ARG A 145 -9.11 15.61 -12.42
N GLU A 146 -10.28 15.31 -11.85
CA GLU A 146 -11.57 15.37 -12.55
C GLU A 146 -11.86 16.81 -13.02
N GLU A 147 -11.67 17.81 -12.16
CA GLU A 147 -11.83 19.23 -12.52
C GLU A 147 -10.85 19.68 -13.61
N GLN A 148 -9.57 19.30 -13.50
CA GLN A 148 -8.56 19.58 -14.53
C GLN A 148 -8.93 18.92 -15.86
N HIS A 149 -9.41 17.67 -15.82
CA HIS A 149 -9.87 16.96 -17.00
C HIS A 149 -11.08 17.65 -17.63
N GLN A 150 -12.05 18.12 -16.83
CA GLN A 150 -13.20 18.87 -17.35
C GLN A 150 -12.78 20.19 -18.01
N ARG A 151 -11.87 20.96 -17.39
CA ARG A 151 -11.34 22.18 -17.99
C ARG A 151 -10.62 21.91 -19.31
N LEU A 152 -9.85 20.83 -19.39
CA LEU A 152 -9.20 20.41 -20.63
C LEU A 152 -10.23 20.10 -21.73
N LEU A 153 -11.30 19.38 -21.40
CA LEU A 153 -12.37 19.09 -22.35
C LEU A 153 -13.07 20.36 -22.84
N ASP A 154 -13.28 21.35 -21.97
CA ASP A 154 -13.85 22.65 -22.36
C ASP A 154 -12.93 23.43 -23.30
N GLU A 155 -11.63 23.50 -22.98
CA GLU A 155 -10.65 24.16 -23.82
C GLU A 155 -10.55 23.51 -25.21
N GLN A 156 -10.49 22.18 -25.25
CA GLN A 156 -10.39 21.43 -26.50
C GLN A 156 -11.69 21.51 -27.31
N LYS A 157 -12.85 21.51 -26.65
CA LYS A 157 -14.13 21.75 -27.31
C LYS A 157 -14.15 23.13 -27.95
N GLN A 158 -13.68 24.16 -27.25
CA GLN A 158 -13.61 25.52 -27.80
C GLN A 158 -12.68 25.59 -29.01
N LYS A 159 -11.46 25.05 -28.90
CA LYS A 159 -10.52 24.92 -30.03
C LYS A 159 -11.15 24.25 -31.26
N PHE A 160 -11.83 23.13 -31.05
CA PHE A 160 -12.55 22.45 -32.12
C PHE A 160 -13.62 23.34 -32.74
N LEU A 161 -14.42 24.03 -31.94
CA LEU A 161 -15.46 24.95 -32.44
C LEU A 161 -14.88 26.15 -33.21
N ASP A 162 -13.70 26.62 -32.82
CA ASP A 162 -12.97 27.69 -33.51
C ASP A 162 -12.28 27.21 -34.81
N GLY A 163 -12.37 25.92 -35.11
CA GLY A 163 -11.84 25.32 -36.33
C GLY A 163 -10.42 24.77 -36.20
N GLU A 164 -9.83 24.79 -35.00
CA GLU A 164 -8.56 24.14 -34.74
C GLU A 164 -8.71 22.61 -34.74
N ARG A 165 -7.57 21.92 -34.94
CA ARG A 165 -7.52 20.46 -34.92
C ARG A 165 -7.33 19.95 -33.50
N ILE A 166 -8.23 19.05 -33.09
CA ILE A 166 -8.11 18.28 -31.85
C ILE A 166 -7.87 16.81 -32.15
N THR A 167 -7.36 16.05 -31.20
CA THR A 167 -7.11 14.60 -31.42
C THR A 167 -8.43 13.82 -31.52
N GLY A 168 -8.39 12.66 -32.16
CA GLY A 168 -9.57 11.79 -32.27
C GLY A 168 -10.10 11.33 -30.91
N GLY A 169 -9.21 11.04 -29.96
CA GLY A 169 -9.59 10.69 -28.58
C GLY A 169 -10.30 11.83 -27.87
N MET A 170 -9.77 13.05 -27.96
CA MET A 170 -10.38 14.24 -27.35
C MET A 170 -11.78 14.51 -27.91
N PHE A 171 -11.97 14.33 -29.23
CA PHE A 171 -13.29 14.47 -29.86
C PHE A 171 -14.29 13.43 -29.30
N LEU A 172 -13.86 12.18 -29.08
CA LEU A 172 -14.71 11.16 -28.47
C LEU A 172 -15.07 11.47 -27.01
N GLU A 173 -14.13 11.99 -26.23
CA GLU A 173 -14.38 12.34 -24.82
C GLU A 173 -15.34 13.53 -24.71
N ILE A 174 -15.15 14.57 -25.52
CA ILE A 174 -16.05 15.73 -25.59
C ILE A 174 -17.47 15.29 -25.97
N THR A 175 -17.60 14.52 -27.06
CA THR A 175 -18.92 14.06 -27.55
C THR A 175 -19.60 13.14 -26.54
N GLY A 176 -18.85 12.25 -25.89
CA GLY A 176 -19.35 11.41 -24.81
C GLY A 176 -19.85 12.22 -23.61
N ARG A 177 -19.10 13.24 -23.18
CA ARG A 177 -19.52 14.16 -22.10
C ARG A 177 -20.81 14.89 -22.44
N ASP A 178 -20.94 15.34 -23.68
CA ASP A 178 -22.15 16.01 -24.17
C ASP A 178 -23.34 15.03 -24.34
N GLY A 179 -23.13 13.72 -24.20
CA GLY A 179 -24.16 12.70 -24.40
C GLY A 179 -24.46 12.40 -25.87
N PHE A 180 -23.54 12.73 -26.79
CA PHE A 180 -23.61 12.38 -28.20
C PHE A 180 -22.91 11.02 -28.42
N ASP A 181 -23.69 9.97 -28.69
CA ASP A 181 -23.13 8.65 -28.90
C ASP A 181 -22.67 8.42 -30.35
N ILE A 182 -21.40 8.09 -30.50
CA ILE A 182 -20.79 7.74 -31.79
C ILE A 182 -20.77 6.22 -31.94
N HIS A 183 -21.19 5.73 -33.11
CA HIS A 183 -21.20 4.31 -33.42
C HIS A 183 -19.84 3.63 -33.15
N ILE A 184 -19.85 2.42 -32.54
CA ILE A 184 -18.65 1.74 -32.04
C ILE A 184 -17.54 1.54 -33.09
N ARG A 185 -17.90 1.24 -34.35
CA ARG A 185 -16.90 1.11 -35.43
C ARG A 185 -16.20 2.45 -35.72
N THR A 186 -16.94 3.56 -35.65
CA THR A 186 -16.41 4.91 -35.84
C THR A 186 -15.54 5.33 -34.66
N LYS A 187 -15.94 5.02 -33.42
CA LYS A 187 -15.07 5.18 -32.23
C LYS A 187 -13.73 4.45 -32.40
N GLY A 188 -13.78 3.21 -32.89
CA GLY A 188 -12.57 2.43 -33.21
C GLY A 188 -11.67 3.11 -34.24
N THR A 189 -12.24 3.74 -35.27
CA THR A 189 -11.49 4.50 -36.27
C THR A 189 -10.86 5.76 -35.67
N PHE A 190 -11.60 6.53 -34.86
CA PHE A 190 -11.08 7.69 -34.15
C PHE A 190 -9.87 7.35 -33.27
N ASN A 191 -9.97 6.30 -32.45
CA ASN A 191 -8.89 5.92 -31.53
C ASN A 191 -7.65 5.38 -32.23
N ARG A 192 -7.80 4.60 -33.32
CA ARG A 192 -6.66 3.93 -33.96
C ARG A 192 -6.00 4.74 -35.06
N HIS A 193 -6.75 5.57 -35.77
CA HIS A 193 -6.27 6.14 -37.03
C HIS A 193 -6.30 7.67 -37.07
N VAL A 194 -7.20 8.33 -36.33
CA VAL A 194 -7.34 9.80 -36.37
C VAL A 194 -6.33 10.45 -35.42
N ARG A 195 -5.36 11.17 -35.98
CA ARG A 195 -4.40 11.99 -35.22
C ARG A 195 -4.93 13.38 -34.91
N GLY A 196 -5.79 13.90 -35.77
CA GLY A 196 -6.41 15.20 -35.60
C GLY A 196 -7.65 15.32 -36.45
N ILE A 197 -8.66 16.02 -35.97
CA ILE A 197 -9.89 16.35 -36.68
C ILE A 197 -10.29 17.78 -36.33
N ASP A 198 -10.76 18.53 -37.32
CA ASP A 198 -11.28 19.88 -37.15
C ASP A 198 -12.79 19.93 -37.41
N ARG A 199 -13.38 21.09 -37.14
CA ARG A 199 -14.81 21.39 -37.34
C ARG A 199 -15.31 21.09 -38.75
N ASN A 200 -14.46 21.23 -39.76
CA ASN A 200 -14.83 21.01 -41.15
C ASN A 200 -14.84 19.51 -41.52
N GLY A 201 -14.51 18.65 -40.56
CA GLY A 201 -14.40 17.21 -40.77
C GLY A 201 -13.08 16.79 -41.41
N THR A 202 -12.07 17.67 -41.48
CA THR A 202 -10.79 17.30 -42.10
C THR A 202 -9.99 16.42 -41.15
N VAL A 203 -9.80 15.17 -41.54
CA VAL A 203 -9.03 14.19 -40.77
C VAL A 203 -7.56 14.22 -41.13
N SER A 204 -6.71 14.32 -40.11
CA SER A 204 -5.29 14.00 -40.21
C SER A 204 -5.01 12.61 -39.65
N TYR A 205 -4.21 11.83 -40.38
CA TYR A 205 -3.82 10.47 -39.99
C TYR A 205 -2.39 10.18 -40.47
N ARG A 206 -1.75 9.18 -39.88
CA ARG A 206 -0.44 8.68 -40.35
C ARG A 206 -0.66 7.53 -41.33
N LYS A 207 -0.23 7.70 -42.58
CA LYS A 207 -0.20 6.61 -43.56
C LYS A 207 0.97 5.66 -43.25
N ILE A 208 0.65 4.38 -43.06
CA ILE A 208 1.67 3.32 -42.93
C ILE A 208 1.86 2.67 -44.30
N LYS A 209 3.12 2.51 -44.72
CA LYS A 209 3.47 1.87 -45.99
C LYS A 209 2.97 0.43 -45.99
N GLY A 210 2.38 -0.02 -47.10
CA GLY A 210 1.85 -1.37 -47.26
C GLY A 210 0.44 -1.61 -46.67
N HIS A 211 -0.13 -0.67 -45.91
CA HIS A 211 -1.50 -0.78 -45.40
C HIS A 211 -2.49 0.05 -46.22
N ARG A 212 -3.72 -0.45 -46.37
CA ARG A 212 -4.83 0.29 -46.98
C ARG A 212 -5.15 1.56 -46.17
N THR A 213 -5.56 2.63 -46.86
CA THR A 213 -6.04 3.85 -46.18
C THR A 213 -7.33 3.52 -45.44
N PRO A 214 -7.44 3.84 -44.14
CA PRO A 214 -8.68 3.65 -43.39
C PRO A 214 -9.83 4.44 -44.02
N ASP A 215 -11.05 3.92 -43.91
CA ASP A 215 -12.24 4.67 -44.29
C ASP A 215 -12.64 5.63 -43.16
N PHE A 216 -12.69 6.92 -43.47
CA PHE A 216 -13.04 8.00 -42.55
C PHE A 216 -14.45 8.55 -42.75
N THR A 217 -15.25 7.96 -43.66
CA THR A 217 -16.62 8.40 -43.96
C THR A 217 -17.47 8.50 -42.68
N GLY A 218 -17.35 7.49 -41.81
CA GLY A 218 -18.02 7.50 -40.51
C GLY A 218 -17.58 8.64 -39.59
N CYS A 219 -16.30 9.01 -39.61
CA CYS A 219 -15.76 10.12 -38.81
C CYS A 219 -16.26 11.47 -39.32
N HIS A 220 -16.29 11.69 -40.63
CA HIS A 220 -16.81 12.92 -41.24
C HIS A 220 -18.29 13.11 -40.90
N LYS A 221 -19.08 12.03 -41.03
CA LYS A 221 -20.49 12.04 -40.65
C LYS A 221 -20.67 12.36 -39.16
N ALA A 222 -19.89 11.73 -38.28
CA ALA A 222 -19.96 11.98 -36.83
C ALA A 222 -19.68 13.45 -36.46
N VAL A 223 -18.76 14.13 -37.15
CA VAL A 223 -18.52 15.57 -36.95
C VAL A 223 -19.75 16.40 -37.33
N GLY A 224 -20.31 16.16 -38.51
CA GLY A 224 -21.51 16.88 -38.96
C GLY A 224 -22.70 16.67 -38.02
N ASP A 225 -22.97 15.41 -37.67
CA ASP A 225 -24.05 15.03 -36.77
C ASP A 225 -23.87 15.65 -35.37
N TYR A 226 -22.64 15.65 -34.84
CA TYR A 226 -22.32 16.27 -33.55
C TYR A 226 -22.52 17.79 -33.58
N LEU A 227 -22.08 18.47 -34.64
CA LEU A 227 -22.29 19.92 -34.78
C LEU A 227 -23.79 20.28 -34.85
N ALA A 228 -24.60 19.46 -35.52
CA ALA A 228 -26.05 19.62 -35.54
C ALA A 228 -26.69 19.36 -34.15
N PHE A 229 -26.15 18.39 -33.40
CA PHE A 229 -26.61 18.08 -32.05
C PHE A 229 -26.38 19.22 -31.06
N ILE A 230 -25.22 19.87 -31.09
CA ILE A 230 -24.93 20.97 -30.16
C ILE A 230 -25.66 22.27 -30.53
N THR A 231 -25.94 22.52 -31.81
CA THR A 231 -26.69 23.71 -32.25
C THR A 231 -28.17 23.61 -31.88
N THR A 232 -28.78 22.43 -32.03
CA THR A 232 -30.17 22.17 -31.62
C THR A 232 -30.38 22.28 -30.11
N ARG A 233 -29.33 22.04 -29.30
CA ARG A 233 -29.36 22.22 -27.84
C ARG A 233 -29.15 23.65 -27.37
N LYS A 234 -28.39 24.47 -28.09
CA LYS A 234 -28.19 25.91 -27.75
C LYS A 234 -29.40 26.78 -28.10
N GLY A 235 -30.29 26.31 -28.98
CA GLY A 235 -31.50 27.03 -29.41
C GLY A 235 -32.76 26.75 -28.58
N LYS A 236 -32.64 25.99 -27.49
CA LYS A 236 -33.66 25.78 -26.45
C LYS A 236 -33.17 26.37 -25.15
#